data_AF-A0A357IPU6-F1
#
_entry.id   AF-A0A357IPU6-F1
#
_cell.length_a   1.000
_cell.length_b   1.000
_cell.length_c   1.000
_cell.angle_alpha   90.00
_cell.angle_beta   90.00
_cell.angle_gamma   90.00
#
_symmetry.space_group_name_H-M   'P 1'
#
loop_
_entity.id
_entity.type
_entity.pdbx_description
1 polymer ?
#
loop_
_entity_poly.entity_id
_entity_poly.type
_entity_poly.pdbx_seq_one_letter_code
_entity_poly.pdbx_strand_id
1 'polypeptide(L)'
;MLRGQDPSSPAIVFKQENGKSVLDYASLIRLVEDFPVEEHGCVGIFADGSLSSILAILAYASAHIQIALLSPLEDPRVLVKQIQAADIDFLLGPKELTEGLSESLSKNKAEGEGNILFFTSGTTSSNKAVVLTQESLCS
;
A
#
# COMPACT_ATOMS: atom_id res chain seq x y z
N MET A 1 -12.08 0.24 -10.43
CA MET A 1 -10.98 1.25 -10.51
C MET A 1 -10.18 1.22 -11.84
N LEU A 2 -10.39 0.31 -12.81
CA LEU A 2 -9.61 0.31 -14.08
C LEU A 2 -10.44 -0.02 -15.34
N ARG A 3 -11.78 0.06 -15.26
CA ARG A 3 -12.68 -0.34 -16.36
C ARG A 3 -12.80 0.78 -17.40
N GLY A 4 -12.86 0.40 -18.67
CA GLY A 4 -13.04 1.34 -19.80
C GLY A 4 -11.75 1.80 -20.49
N GLN A 5 -10.59 1.27 -20.08
CA GLN A 5 -9.33 1.44 -20.80
C GLN A 5 -9.24 0.47 -21.98
N ASP A 6 -8.45 0.81 -23.00
CA ASP A 6 -8.06 -0.14 -24.04
C ASP A 6 -7.26 -1.29 -23.38
N PRO A 7 -7.75 -2.53 -23.42
CA PRO A 7 -7.11 -3.66 -22.73
C PRO A 7 -5.66 -3.90 -23.16
N SER A 8 -5.32 -3.54 -24.40
CA SER A 8 -4.00 -3.75 -25.00
C SER A 8 -3.03 -2.57 -24.82
N SER A 9 -3.53 -1.45 -24.30
CA SER A 9 -2.71 -0.26 -24.07
C SER A 9 -1.77 -0.47 -22.87
N PRO A 10 -0.52 0.04 -22.93
CA PRO A 10 0.41 -0.01 -21.79
C PRO A 10 -0.16 0.67 -20.53
N ALA A 11 -0.11 -0.03 -19.41
CA ALA A 11 -0.54 0.47 -18.09
C ALA A 11 0.64 0.76 -17.16
N ILE A 12 1.59 -0.19 -17.04
CA ILE A 12 2.77 -0.05 -16.17
C ILE A 12 4.02 -0.43 -16.95
N VAL A 13 5.07 0.39 -16.83
CA VAL A 13 6.42 0.08 -17.31
C VAL A 13 7.33 -0.05 -16.09
N PHE A 14 8.03 -1.17 -15.97
CA PHE A 14 8.89 -1.45 -14.83
C PHE A 14 10.19 -2.12 -15.29
N LYS A 15 11.21 -2.06 -14.43
CA LYS A 15 12.52 -2.64 -14.71
C LYS A 15 12.56 -4.11 -14.29
N GLN A 16 13.13 -4.96 -15.12
CA GLN A 16 13.53 -6.34 -14.81
C GLN A 16 15.04 -6.49 -15.05
N GLU A 17 15.62 -7.61 -14.58
CA GLU A 17 17.06 -7.90 -14.69
C GLU A 17 17.60 -7.72 -16.13
N ASN A 18 16.80 -8.07 -17.14
CA ASN A 18 17.18 -8.04 -18.55
C ASN A 18 16.59 -6.88 -19.36
N GLY A 19 16.03 -5.85 -18.72
CA GLY A 19 15.53 -4.66 -19.43
C GLY A 19 14.28 -4.02 -18.84
N LYS A 20 13.46 -3.43 -19.71
CA LYS A 20 12.16 -2.88 -19.34
C LYS A 20 11.08 -3.88 -19.75
N SER A 21 10.11 -4.05 -18.87
CA SER A 21 8.92 -4.86 -19.12
C SER A 21 7.68 -3.98 -19.01
N VAL A 22 6.63 -4.36 -19.74
CA VAL A 22 5.38 -3.61 -19.85
C VAL A 22 4.24 -4.54 -19.47
N LEU A 23 3.36 -4.08 -18.60
CA LEU A 23 2.04 -4.65 -18.39
C LEU A 23 1.01 -3.80 -19.11
N ASP A 24 0.18 -4.42 -19.94
CA ASP A 24 -1.03 -3.81 -20.47
C ASP A 24 -2.13 -3.76 -19.41
N TYR A 25 -3.21 -3.02 -19.68
CA TYR A 25 -4.33 -2.90 -18.75
C TYR A 25 -5.02 -4.24 -18.47
N ALA A 26 -5.16 -5.11 -19.47
CA ALA A 26 -5.78 -6.43 -19.27
C ALA A 26 -5.00 -7.28 -18.26
N SER A 27 -3.67 -7.34 -18.44
CA SER A 27 -2.77 -8.09 -17.58
C SER A 27 -2.70 -7.49 -16.18
N LEU A 28 -2.66 -6.15 -16.08
CA LEU A 28 -2.67 -5.46 -14.79
C LEU A 28 -3.95 -5.76 -14.01
N ILE A 29 -5.12 -5.63 -14.64
CA ILE A 29 -6.41 -5.90 -13.99
C ILE A 29 -6.45 -7.32 -13.45
N ARG A 30 -6.05 -8.30 -14.28
CA ARG A 30 -5.99 -9.70 -13.86
C ARG A 30 -5.05 -9.91 -12.67
N LEU A 31 -3.86 -9.31 -12.69
CA LEU A 31 -2.90 -9.44 -11.58
C LEU A 31 -3.42 -8.80 -10.29
N VAL A 32 -4.19 -7.72 -10.37
CA VAL A 32 -4.83 -7.08 -9.22
C VAL A 32 -5.98 -7.95 -8.69
N GLU A 33 -6.80 -8.53 -9.56
CA GLU A 33 -7.90 -9.42 -9.18
C GLU A 33 -7.41 -10.77 -8.60
N ASP A 34 -6.29 -11.30 -9.12
CA ASP A 34 -5.65 -12.54 -8.65
C ASP A 34 -4.75 -12.31 -7.41
N PHE A 35 -4.57 -11.06 -6.95
CA PHE A 35 -3.71 -10.75 -5.82
C PHE A 35 -4.31 -11.30 -4.51
N PRO A 36 -3.54 -12.00 -3.65
CA PRO A 36 -4.05 -12.56 -2.41
C PRO A 36 -4.29 -11.45 -1.38
N VAL A 37 -5.54 -10.97 -1.31
CA VAL A 37 -5.99 -10.01 -0.31
C VAL A 37 -6.49 -10.75 0.92
N GLU A 38 -5.95 -10.39 2.08
CA GLU A 38 -6.42 -10.87 3.38
C GLU A 38 -7.27 -9.80 4.06
N GLU A 39 -8.32 -10.20 4.77
CA GLU A 39 -9.18 -9.29 5.51
C GLU A 39 -8.49 -8.80 6.79
N HIS A 40 -8.11 -7.53 6.80
CA HIS A 40 -7.42 -6.85 7.90
C HIS A 40 -8.02 -5.46 8.10
N GLY A 41 -7.85 -4.88 9.29
CA GLY A 41 -8.35 -3.54 9.61
C GLY A 41 -7.57 -2.45 8.88
N CYS A 42 -6.24 -2.47 8.96
CA CYS A 42 -5.38 -1.53 8.24
C CYS A 42 -4.06 -2.18 7.83
N VAL A 43 -3.81 -2.22 6.53
CA VAL A 43 -2.64 -2.89 5.97
C VAL A 43 -1.53 -1.89 5.70
N GLY A 44 -0.39 -2.07 6.35
CA GLY A 44 0.83 -1.31 6.07
C GLY A 44 1.55 -1.88 4.86
N ILE A 45 1.72 -1.05 3.82
CA ILE A 45 2.42 -1.45 2.59
C ILE A 45 3.71 -0.65 2.48
N PHE A 46 4.85 -1.34 2.43
CA PHE A 46 6.13 -0.70 2.13
C PHE A 46 6.18 -0.30 0.64
N ALA A 47 6.00 0.99 0.37
CA ALA A 47 5.96 1.55 -0.98
C ALA A 47 7.39 1.74 -1.54
N ASP A 48 7.99 0.63 -1.97
CA ASP A 48 9.36 0.57 -2.49
C ASP A 48 9.48 0.82 -4.02
N GLY A 49 8.35 1.07 -4.69
CA GLY A 49 8.28 1.27 -6.14
C GLY A 49 8.41 -0.02 -6.96
N SER A 50 8.42 -1.19 -6.31
CA SER A 50 8.33 -2.47 -7.00
C SER A 50 6.94 -2.69 -7.62
N LEU A 51 6.88 -3.54 -8.64
CA LEU A 51 5.59 -3.96 -9.19
C LEU A 51 4.71 -4.60 -8.11
N SER A 52 5.29 -5.38 -7.19
CA SER A 52 4.57 -6.00 -6.08
C SER A 52 3.91 -5.00 -5.15
N SER A 53 4.59 -3.90 -4.77
CA SER A 53 3.97 -2.89 -3.90
C SER A 53 2.86 -2.14 -4.62
N ILE A 54 3.01 -1.85 -5.92
CA ILE A 54 1.94 -1.24 -6.72
C ILE A 54 0.71 -2.17 -6.80
N LEU A 55 0.91 -3.46 -7.08
CA LEU A 55 -0.18 -4.43 -7.15
C LEU A 55 -0.91 -4.56 -5.81
N ALA A 56 -0.17 -4.61 -4.70
CA ALA A 56 -0.75 -4.65 -3.36
C ALA A 56 -1.61 -3.41 -3.08
N ILE A 57 -1.11 -2.20 -3.38
CA ILE A 57 -1.86 -0.95 -3.19
C ILE A 57 -3.18 -1.00 -3.98
N LEU A 58 -3.14 -1.38 -5.26
CA LEU A 58 -4.33 -1.44 -6.11
C LEU A 58 -5.32 -2.52 -5.65
N ALA A 59 -4.84 -3.68 -5.22
CA ALA A 59 -5.66 -4.80 -4.78
C ALA A 59 -6.39 -4.48 -3.47
N TYR A 60 -5.66 -4.03 -2.45
CA TYR A 60 -6.26 -3.67 -1.15
C TYR A 60 -7.19 -2.47 -1.25
N ALA A 61 -6.84 -1.45 -2.05
CA ALA A 61 -7.75 -0.33 -2.32
C ALA A 61 -9.03 -0.78 -3.05
N SER A 62 -8.92 -1.71 -4.01
CA SER A 62 -10.09 -2.26 -4.71
C SER A 62 -10.97 -3.15 -3.82
N ALA A 63 -10.40 -3.71 -2.76
CA ALA A 63 -11.10 -4.46 -1.72
C ALA A 63 -11.70 -3.56 -0.62
N HIS A 64 -11.57 -2.23 -0.73
CA HIS A 64 -12.02 -1.26 0.28
C HIS A 64 -11.36 -1.46 1.66
N ILE A 65 -10.15 -2.02 1.70
CA ILE A 65 -9.37 -2.15 2.92
C ILE A 65 -8.52 -0.89 3.10
N GLN A 66 -8.45 -0.38 4.33
CA GLN A 66 -7.60 0.76 4.63
C GLN A 66 -6.13 0.37 4.48
N ILE A 67 -5.35 1.21 3.80
CA ILE A 67 -3.92 1.01 3.60
C ILE A 67 -3.13 2.18 4.15
N ALA A 68 -1.99 1.88 4.76
CA ALA A 68 -1.01 2.87 5.18
C ALA A 68 0.29 2.68 4.39
N LEU A 69 0.71 3.72 3.68
CA LEU A 69 1.94 3.65 2.89
C LEU A 69 3.14 3.99 3.77
N LEU A 70 4.05 3.03 3.89
CA LEU A 70 5.28 3.13 4.66
C LEU A 70 6.48 3.26 3.72
N SER A 71 7.45 4.08 4.08
CA SER A 71 8.71 4.18 3.35
C SER A 71 9.71 3.15 3.88
N PRO A 72 10.31 2.29 3.04
CA PRO A 72 11.31 1.32 3.49
C PRO A 72 12.64 1.99 3.91
N LEU A 73 12.81 3.29 3.66
CA LEU A 73 14.01 4.06 3.98
C LEU A 73 13.90 4.81 5.32
N GLU A 74 12.76 4.72 5.99
CA GLU A 74 12.55 5.40 7.26
C GLU A 74 13.24 4.69 8.43
N ASP A 75 13.58 5.49 9.45
CA ASP A 75 14.13 4.96 10.70
C ASP A 75 13.11 4.00 11.36
N PRO A 76 13.53 2.82 11.85
CA PRO A 76 12.62 1.86 12.46
C PRO A 76 11.77 2.45 13.60
N ARG A 77 12.29 3.41 14.38
CA ARG A 77 11.53 4.03 15.47
C ARG A 77 10.43 4.95 14.94
N VAL A 78 10.59 5.50 13.73
CA VAL A 78 9.54 6.26 13.05
C VAL A 78 8.50 5.29 12.51
N LEU A 79 8.91 4.19 11.87
CA LEU A 79 8.01 3.16 11.38
C LEU A 79 7.12 2.58 12.49
N VAL A 80 7.68 2.28 13.67
CA VAL A 80 6.90 1.83 14.83
C VAL A 80 5.81 2.84 15.22
N LYS A 81 6.13 4.13 15.23
CA LYS A 81 5.14 5.19 15.54
C LYS A 81 4.06 5.27 14.49
N GLN A 82 4.42 5.13 13.21
CA GLN A 82 3.46 5.14 12.10
C GLN A 82 2.52 3.93 12.17
N ILE A 83 3.05 2.74 12.42
CA ILE A 83 2.29 1.51 12.62
C ILE A 83 1.24 1.68 13.72
N GLN A 84 1.66 2.23 14.86
CA GLN A 84 0.77 2.49 15.98
C GLN A 84 -0.25 3.60 15.70
N ALA A 85 0.17 4.68 15.03
CA ALA A 85 -0.70 5.82 14.74
C ALA A 85 -1.78 5.51 13.70
N ALA A 86 -1.55 4.54 12.81
CA ALA A 86 -2.51 4.11 11.79
C ALA A 86 -3.26 2.81 12.17
N ASP A 87 -3.04 2.28 13.37
CA ASP A 87 -3.59 1.00 13.81
C ASP A 87 -3.33 -0.14 12.80
N ILE A 88 -2.10 -0.22 12.28
CA ILE A 88 -1.72 -1.23 11.29
C ILE A 88 -1.65 -2.61 11.96
N ASP A 89 -2.45 -3.56 11.47
CA ASP A 89 -2.54 -4.93 11.98
C ASP A 89 -1.90 -5.98 11.04
N PHE A 90 -1.51 -5.57 9.83
CA PHE A 90 -0.81 -6.42 8.88
C PHE A 90 0.23 -5.65 8.04
N LEU A 91 1.35 -6.29 7.69
CA LEU A 91 2.44 -5.66 6.93
C LEU A 91 2.76 -6.43 5.64
N LEU A 92 2.91 -5.69 4.54
CA LEU A 92 3.35 -6.18 3.24
C LEU A 92 4.62 -5.46 2.79
N GLY A 93 5.65 -6.23 2.43
CA GLY A 93 6.91 -5.69 1.93
C GLY A 93 8.10 -6.64 2.12
N PRO A 94 9.33 -6.11 2.11
CA PRO A 94 10.54 -6.89 2.33
C PRO A 94 10.49 -7.66 3.65
N LYS A 95 10.82 -8.95 3.60
CA LYS A 95 10.72 -9.87 4.73
C LYS A 95 11.43 -9.37 6.00
N GLU A 96 12.62 -8.80 5.85
CA GLU A 96 13.40 -8.27 6.97
C GLU A 96 12.68 -7.15 7.72
N LEU A 97 11.95 -6.29 6.99
CA LEU A 97 11.16 -5.21 7.58
C LEU A 97 9.89 -5.72 8.23
N THR A 98 9.16 -6.61 7.57
CA THR A 98 7.89 -7.13 8.08
C THR A 98 8.09 -8.00 9.32
N GLU A 99 9.09 -8.88 9.34
CA GLU A 99 9.43 -9.68 10.52
C GLU A 99 9.95 -8.80 11.67
N GLY A 100 10.82 -7.83 11.36
CA GLY A 100 11.43 -6.95 12.36
C GLY A 100 10.46 -5.97 13.03
N LEU A 101 9.29 -5.71 12.43
CA LEU A 101 8.27 -4.79 12.95
C LEU A 101 6.99 -5.49 13.40
N SER A 102 6.93 -6.83 13.29
CA SER A 102 5.75 -7.64 13.64
C SER A 102 5.25 -7.42 15.08
N GLU A 103 6.15 -7.23 16.04
CA GLU A 103 5.78 -6.95 17.44
C GLU A 103 5.14 -5.57 17.66
N SER A 104 5.26 -4.68 16.68
CA SER A 104 4.70 -3.32 16.75
C SER A 104 3.30 -3.21 16.17
N LEU A 105 2.78 -4.28 15.56
CA LEU A 105 1.44 -4.33 14.99
C LEU A 105 0.37 -3.98 16.04
N SER A 106 -0.62 -3.21 15.62
CA SER A 106 -1.76 -2.86 16.46
C SER A 106 -2.62 -4.09 16.73
N LYS A 107 -3.21 -4.12 17.93
CA LYS A 107 -4.27 -5.06 18.30
C LYS A 107 -5.66 -4.43 18.18
N ASN A 108 -5.70 -3.13 17.89
CA ASN A 108 -6.93 -2.41 17.69
C ASN A 108 -7.43 -2.65 16.27
N LYS A 109 -8.74 -2.57 16.08
CA LYS A 109 -9.33 -2.53 14.75
C LYS A 109 -9.31 -1.08 14.27
N ALA A 110 -8.75 -0.84 13.09
CA ALA A 110 -8.81 0.49 12.47
C ALA A 110 -10.26 0.94 12.24
N GLU A 111 -10.53 2.22 12.46
CA GLU A 111 -11.88 2.80 12.37
C GLU A 111 -12.29 3.24 10.95
N GLY A 112 -11.36 3.19 9.98
CA GLY A 112 -11.60 3.64 8.61
C GLY A 112 -11.69 2.50 7.60
N GLU A 113 -12.56 2.66 6.59
CA GLU A 113 -12.69 1.74 5.45
C GLU A 113 -12.20 2.40 4.17
N GLY A 114 -11.42 1.69 3.37
CA GLY A 114 -11.00 2.08 2.02
C GLY A 114 -10.15 3.35 1.89
N ASN A 115 -9.59 3.87 2.99
CA ASN A 115 -8.73 5.06 2.96
C ASN A 115 -7.28 4.70 2.65
N ILE A 116 -6.55 5.64 2.04
CA ILE A 116 -5.09 5.57 1.88
C ILE A 116 -4.44 6.58 2.83
N LEU A 117 -3.63 6.09 3.76
CA LEU A 117 -2.93 6.87 4.77
C LEU A 117 -1.49 7.15 4.33
N PHE A 118 -1.08 8.41 4.41
CA PHE A 118 0.28 8.87 4.11
C PHE A 118 0.89 9.60 5.31
N PHE A 119 2.16 9.33 5.62
CA PHE A 119 2.88 10.10 6.63
C PHE A 119 3.77 11.14 5.96
N THR A 120 3.69 12.39 6.43
CA THR A 120 4.57 13.46 5.98
C THR A 120 5.76 13.57 6.91
N SER A 121 6.91 14.03 6.39
CA SER A 121 8.16 14.22 7.13
C SER A 121 8.12 15.32 8.21
N GLY A 122 6.92 15.73 8.63
CA GLY A 122 6.69 16.83 9.56
C GLY A 122 7.42 16.66 10.89
N THR A 123 8.27 17.62 11.21
CA THR A 123 9.00 17.79 12.48
C THR A 123 8.09 18.03 13.70
N THR A 124 6.78 18.08 13.50
CA THR A 124 5.76 18.24 14.54
C THR A 124 4.91 16.98 14.62
N SER A 125 5.34 16.05 15.47
CA SER A 125 4.66 14.79 15.79
C SER A 125 4.17 13.99 14.56
N SER A 126 4.92 12.94 14.21
CA SER A 126 4.56 11.82 13.31
C SER A 126 3.22 11.11 13.61
N ASN A 127 2.36 11.70 14.46
CA ASN A 127 1.16 11.13 15.05
C ASN A 127 -0.10 11.35 14.20
N LYS A 128 -0.02 11.99 13.04
CA LYS A 128 -1.20 12.19 12.17
C LYS A 128 -0.85 11.85 10.73
N ALA A 129 -1.37 10.73 10.26
CA ALA A 129 -1.40 10.42 8.84
C ALA A 129 -2.34 11.40 8.12
N VAL A 130 -1.95 11.80 6.91
CA VAL A 130 -2.86 12.41 5.94
C VAL A 130 -3.75 11.32 5.39
N VAL A 131 -5.07 11.53 5.43
CA VAL A 131 -6.08 10.60 4.95
C VAL A 131 -6.50 11.00 3.54
N LEU A 132 -6.29 10.11 2.58
CA LEU A 132 -6.80 10.25 1.22
C LEU A 132 -8.00 9.30 1.04
N THR A 133 -9.19 9.87 0.91
CA THR A 133 -10.43 9.13 0.68
C THR A 133 -10.62 8.85 -0.81
N GLN A 134 -11.44 7.85 -1.14
CA GLN A 134 -11.81 7.57 -2.54
C GLN A 134 -12.44 8.81 -3.22
N GLU A 135 -13.30 9.54 -2.51
CA GLU A 135 -13.93 10.76 -3.04
C GLU A 135 -12.90 11.81 -3.42
N SER A 136 -11.91 12.07 -2.55
CA SER A 136 -10.86 13.06 -2.84
C SER A 136 -9.90 12.64 -3.95
N LEU A 137 -9.75 11.33 -4.22
CA LEU A 137 -8.88 10.83 -5.28
C LEU A 137 -9.57 10.77 -6.64
N CYS A 138 -10.88 10.48 -6.67
CA CYS A 138 -11.64 10.26 -7.90
C CYS A 138 -12.54 11.45 -8.31
N SER A 139 -12.47 12.57 -7.58
CA SER A 139 -13.20 13.80 -7.88
C SER A 139 -12.80 14.46 -9.19
#